data_AF-A0A4Y2P5H5-F1
#
_entry.id   AF-A0A4Y2P5H5-F1
#
_cell.length_a   1.000
_cell.length_b   1.000
_cell.length_c   1.000
_cell.angle_alpha   90.00
_cell.angle_beta   90.00
_cell.angle_gamma   90.00
#
_symmetry.space_group_name_H-M   'P 1'
#
loop_
_entity.id
_entity.type
_entity.pdbx_description
1 polymer ?
#
loop_
_entity_poly.entity_id
_entity_poly.type
_entity_poly.pdbx_seq_one_letter_code
_entity_poly.pdbx_strand_id
1 'polypeptide(L)'
;MASNLRSCDRNIYLIGSERHQITGCKLPSNRQVLSVLFYDLHEVKLSIRESANLVVCECLIFREKARIPTRATADCVEKITKMYNYWRYLQKSACRRSETQEENERNFISDLNNLFDIAYAKALEIIKIEENRKFLLSQREPGRRGCLMGIDMKLAKREERVLLRVIEQENRRARAHHSSEIDANFMDSSEESSGTEYISDQPAPSSNIAQLSLEEGINAQIELRMGIVRGRKCFLTPKIMAVLDRFHISQRSAVFILEAVAESLGHNIDELAINRNTIQRYREDFRKTKATRIKEFFKENEPSFVYVHWDSKLLPALNVRDLKSERLPIFVTYKDEEKLLGVSKLENSSGKEQAMTVWNVLKDWGLEDKAQILCSDTTSSNTGRIKGAITFLELYADREMIYFPCRHHIYELVLRNVFEYELNEVTSSPDVAFFKKIREKWNNLEKKIYGRI
;
A
#
# COMPACT_ATOMS: atom_id res chain seq x y z
N MET A 1 -0.33 18.73 38.53
CA MET A 1 0.72 19.50 37.84
C MET A 1 0.64 19.14 36.37
N ALA A 2 0.25 20.10 35.53
CA ALA A 2 -0.02 19.88 34.11
C ALA A 2 1.26 19.41 33.39
N SER A 3 1.20 18.24 32.77
CA SER A 3 2.17 17.84 31.75
C SER A 3 1.95 18.75 30.54
N ASN A 4 2.86 19.71 30.37
CA ASN A 4 2.92 20.58 29.21
C ASN A 4 2.69 19.77 27.92
N LEU A 5 1.68 20.17 27.13
CA LEU A 5 1.55 19.84 25.72
C LEU A 5 2.94 20.01 25.08
N ARG A 6 3.56 18.90 24.66
CA ARG A 6 4.94 18.84 24.15
C ARG A 6 5.07 19.49 22.77
N SER A 7 4.92 20.81 22.74
CA SER A 7 5.44 21.69 21.71
C SER A 7 6.37 22.70 22.39
N CYS A 8 7.32 22.19 23.16
CA CYS A 8 8.46 23.00 23.57
C CYS A 8 9.37 23.10 22.35
N ASP A 9 9.18 24.14 21.53
CA ASP A 9 10.16 24.52 20.51
C ASP A 9 11.49 24.83 21.23
N ARG A 10 12.33 23.80 21.41
CA ARG A 10 13.69 23.99 21.90
C ARG A 10 14.43 24.77 20.84
N ASN A 11 14.75 26.01 21.18
CA ASN A 11 15.50 26.87 20.27
C ASN A 11 16.97 26.42 20.27
N ILE A 12 17.41 25.86 19.14
CA ILE A 12 18.79 25.46 18.91
C ILE A 12 19.59 26.72 18.58
N TYR A 13 20.68 26.92 19.32
CA TYR A 13 21.61 28.03 19.12
C TYR A 13 21.93 28.27 17.63
N LEU A 14 21.70 29.50 17.14
CA LEU A 14 21.82 29.98 15.74
C LEU A 14 20.87 29.35 14.70
N ILE A 15 20.27 28.19 14.97
CA ILE A 15 19.51 27.40 13.99
C ILE A 15 18.00 27.63 14.11
N GLY A 16 17.47 27.89 15.30
CA GLY A 16 16.03 28.03 15.53
C GLY A 16 15.40 26.75 16.05
N SER A 17 14.13 26.53 15.73
CA SER A 17 13.39 25.35 16.18
C SER A 17 13.80 24.06 15.46
N GLU A 18 13.63 22.96 16.19
CA GLU A 18 13.66 21.60 15.67
C GLU A 18 12.49 21.36 14.72
N ARG A 19 12.67 20.47 13.75
CA ARG A 19 11.58 20.01 12.87
C ARG A 19 11.64 18.51 12.73
N HIS A 20 10.49 17.84 12.77
CA HIS A 20 10.43 16.38 12.64
C HIS A 20 10.69 15.88 11.22
N GLN A 21 10.56 16.75 10.20
CA GLN A 21 10.78 16.43 8.80
C GLN A 21 11.13 17.69 7.99
N ILE A 22 11.77 17.49 6.84
CA ILE A 22 12.06 18.50 5.83
C ILE A 22 10.79 18.72 5.00
N THR A 23 10.26 19.94 5.03
CA THR A 23 9.06 20.32 4.28
C THR A 23 9.31 21.43 3.27
N GLY A 24 8.38 21.57 2.34
CA GLY A 24 8.34 22.65 1.34
C GLY A 24 8.79 22.19 -0.04
N CYS A 25 8.67 23.07 -1.02
CA CYS A 25 8.86 22.75 -2.43
C CYS A 25 10.27 23.11 -2.94
N LYS A 26 11.28 23.28 -2.09
CA LYS A 26 12.65 23.63 -2.50
C LYS A 26 13.63 22.51 -2.16
N LEU A 27 14.79 22.50 -2.81
CA LEU A 27 15.86 21.61 -2.39
C LEU A 27 16.31 21.97 -0.97
N PRO A 28 16.59 20.98 -0.09
CA PRO A 28 16.82 21.23 1.33
C PRO A 28 17.94 22.26 1.61
N SER A 29 17.72 23.17 2.55
CA SER A 29 18.79 24.04 3.07
C SER A 29 19.57 23.40 4.20
N ASN A 30 20.74 23.97 4.47
CA ASN A 30 21.55 23.65 5.65
C ASN A 30 20.73 23.74 6.96
N ARG A 31 19.89 24.77 7.11
CA ARG A 31 18.98 24.93 8.27
C ARG A 31 18.00 23.77 8.39
N GLN A 32 17.32 23.41 7.30
CA GLN A 32 16.32 22.33 7.33
C GLN A 32 16.98 20.99 7.70
N VAL A 33 18.14 20.70 7.11
CA VAL A 33 18.94 19.51 7.41
C VAL A 33 19.33 19.45 8.89
N LEU A 34 19.84 20.55 9.45
CA LEU A 34 20.23 20.59 10.85
C LEU A 34 19.01 20.55 11.80
N SER A 35 17.92 21.26 11.50
CA SER A 35 16.69 21.23 12.31
C SER A 35 16.13 19.81 12.47
N VAL A 36 16.20 18.99 11.42
CA VAL A 36 15.76 17.59 11.46
C VAL A 36 16.77 16.70 12.15
N LEU A 37 18.07 16.92 11.92
CA LEU A 37 19.12 16.23 12.66
C LEU A 37 18.93 16.40 14.18
N PHE A 38 18.68 17.62 14.65
CA PHE A 38 18.48 17.89 16.07
C PHE A 38 17.21 17.27 16.63
N TYR A 39 16.12 17.25 15.88
CA TYR A 39 14.91 16.54 16.29
C TYR A 39 15.19 15.04 16.51
N ASP A 40 15.89 14.41 15.56
CA ASP A 40 16.28 12.99 15.67
C ASP A 40 17.21 12.73 16.86
N LEU A 41 18.11 13.66 17.19
CA LEU A 41 19.01 13.58 18.35
C LEU A 41 18.27 13.79 19.67
N HIS A 42 17.39 14.80 19.75
CA HIS A 42 16.81 15.26 21.00
C HIS A 42 15.51 14.56 21.36
N GLU A 43 14.66 14.26 20.39
CA GLU A 43 13.35 13.65 20.62
C GLU A 43 13.36 12.15 20.31
N VAL A 44 13.96 11.75 19.18
CA VAL A 44 14.04 10.32 18.79
C VAL A 44 15.19 9.59 19.50
N LYS A 45 16.19 10.32 20.03
CA LYS A 45 17.36 9.80 20.75
C LYS A 45 18.29 8.91 19.91
N LEU A 46 18.41 9.20 18.62
CA LEU A 46 19.33 8.49 17.72
C LEU A 46 20.77 8.99 17.88
N SER A 47 21.74 8.19 17.42
CA SER A 47 23.12 8.67 17.30
C SER A 47 23.26 9.69 16.16
N ILE A 48 24.31 10.52 16.18
CA ILE A 48 24.61 11.49 15.11
C ILE A 48 24.71 10.80 13.76
N ARG A 49 25.32 9.61 13.70
CA ARG A 49 25.51 8.87 12.46
C ARG A 49 24.19 8.32 11.93
N GLU A 50 23.35 7.74 12.77
CA GLU A 50 22.03 7.24 12.37
C GLU A 50 21.12 8.37 11.92
N SER A 51 21.06 9.45 12.70
CA SER A 51 20.31 10.66 12.37
C SER A 51 20.76 11.28 11.05
N ALA A 52 22.07 11.44 10.83
CA ALA A 52 22.60 11.95 9.57
C ALA A 52 22.25 11.06 8.38
N ASN A 53 22.24 9.73 8.53
CA ASN A 53 21.79 8.82 7.47
C ASN A 53 20.31 9.04 7.13
N LEU A 54 19.43 9.16 8.14
CA LEU A 54 18.01 9.42 7.91
C LEU A 54 17.77 10.75 7.20
N VAL A 55 18.46 11.81 7.63
CA VAL A 55 18.37 13.13 7.00
C VAL A 55 18.89 13.10 5.56
N VAL A 56 19.95 12.34 5.26
CA VAL A 56 20.40 12.12 3.88
C VAL A 56 19.33 11.41 3.07
N CYS A 57 18.76 10.31 3.58
CA CYS A 57 17.69 9.60 2.89
C CYS A 57 16.50 10.52 2.57
N GLU A 58 16.13 11.40 3.50
CA GLU A 58 15.08 12.39 3.26
C GLU A 58 15.47 13.43 2.21
N CYS A 59 16.73 13.91 2.23
CA CYS A 59 17.24 14.80 1.19
C CYS A 59 17.23 14.16 -0.20
N LEU A 60 17.47 12.83 -0.30
CA LEU A 60 17.45 12.11 -1.56
C LEU A 60 16.06 12.13 -2.20
N ILE A 61 14.97 12.11 -1.43
CA ILE A 61 13.59 12.19 -1.96
C ILE A 61 13.40 13.45 -2.81
N PHE A 62 13.87 14.60 -2.33
CA PHE A 62 13.80 15.86 -3.09
C PHE A 62 14.65 15.83 -4.37
N ARG A 63 15.77 15.10 -4.34
CA ARG A 63 16.68 14.98 -5.48
C ARG A 63 16.15 14.00 -6.52
N GLU A 64 15.52 12.92 -6.10
CA GLU A 64 14.81 11.97 -6.95
C GLU A 64 13.64 12.66 -7.67
N LYS A 65 12.81 13.41 -6.93
CA LYS A 65 11.76 14.27 -7.51
C LYS A 65 12.34 15.26 -8.53
N ALA A 66 13.52 15.84 -8.27
CA ALA A 66 14.18 16.76 -9.22
C ALA A 66 14.98 16.05 -10.34
N ARG A 67 15.11 14.72 -10.29
CA ARG A 67 15.97 13.90 -11.16
C ARG A 67 17.43 14.37 -11.17
N ILE A 68 17.95 14.78 -10.02
CA ILE A 68 19.32 15.28 -9.85
C ILE A 68 20.20 14.15 -9.30
N PRO A 69 21.29 13.77 -10.00
CA PRO A 69 22.21 12.75 -9.50
C PRO A 69 22.96 13.27 -8.27
N THR A 70 23.13 12.41 -7.26
CA THR A 70 23.75 12.74 -5.97
C THR A 70 25.08 12.01 -5.77
N ARG A 71 25.85 12.48 -4.79
CA ARG A 71 27.08 11.79 -4.32
C ARG A 71 26.74 10.52 -3.54
N ALA A 72 27.75 9.74 -3.19
CA ALA A 72 27.57 8.58 -2.32
C ALA A 72 26.98 9.01 -0.97
N THR A 73 26.14 8.15 -0.38
CA THR A 73 25.48 8.44 0.90
C THR A 73 26.49 8.71 2.02
N ALA A 74 27.60 7.97 2.04
CA ALA A 74 28.69 8.15 3.01
C ALA A 74 29.26 9.59 2.98
N ASP A 75 29.54 10.13 1.79
CA ASP A 75 30.07 11.49 1.63
C ASP A 75 29.06 12.55 2.11
N CYS A 76 27.77 12.29 1.86
CA CYS A 76 26.69 13.17 2.29
C CYS A 76 26.56 13.18 3.83
N VAL A 77 26.66 12.00 4.46
CA VAL A 77 26.65 11.84 5.93
C VAL A 77 27.86 12.53 6.55
N GLU A 78 29.04 12.40 5.95
CA GLU A 78 30.24 13.10 6.40
C GLU A 78 30.05 14.62 6.33
N LYS A 79 29.41 15.12 5.27
CA LYS A 79 29.09 16.55 5.13
C LYS A 79 28.18 17.05 6.27
N ILE A 80 27.12 16.32 6.60
CA ILE A 80 26.24 16.67 7.75
C ILE A 80 27.03 16.63 9.05
N THR A 81 27.87 15.62 9.24
CA THR A 81 28.70 15.46 10.44
C THR A 81 29.67 16.63 10.61
N LYS A 82 30.30 17.10 9.52
CA LYS A 82 31.15 18.30 9.52
C LYS A 82 30.38 19.55 9.91
N MET A 83 29.17 19.74 9.36
CA MET A 83 28.30 20.87 9.73
C MET A 83 27.91 20.84 11.20
N TYR A 84 27.53 19.68 11.73
CA TYR A 84 27.22 19.50 13.15
C TYR A 84 28.42 19.82 14.04
N ASN A 85 29.61 19.33 13.69
CA ASN A 85 30.83 19.59 14.47
C ASN A 85 31.22 21.06 14.45
N TYR A 86 31.07 21.73 13.31
CA TYR A 86 31.32 23.18 13.20
C TYR A 86 30.32 23.98 14.04
N TRP A 87 29.03 23.65 13.97
CA TRP A 87 28.03 24.23 14.87
C TRP A 87 28.37 23.99 16.35
N ARG A 88 28.80 22.78 16.72
CA ARG A 88 29.16 22.44 18.10
C ARG A 88 30.38 23.22 18.58
N TYR A 89 31.33 23.51 17.69
CA TYR A 89 32.45 24.39 17.97
C TYR A 89 31.99 25.83 18.28
N LEU A 90 31.09 26.38 17.45
CA LEU A 90 30.52 27.71 17.68
C LEU A 90 29.74 27.77 19.00
N GLN A 91 28.91 26.75 19.27
CA GLN A 91 28.13 26.67 20.49
C GLN A 91 29.00 26.66 21.76
N LYS A 92 30.14 25.96 21.75
CA LYS A 92 31.08 25.95 22.90
C LYS A 92 31.69 27.32 23.17
N SER A 93 31.81 28.17 22.14
CA SER A 93 32.40 29.50 22.22
C SER A 93 31.36 30.61 22.30
N ALA A 94 30.07 30.29 22.44
CA ALA A 94 28.96 31.25 22.39
C ALA A 94 29.04 32.38 23.42
N CYS A 95 29.76 32.19 24.53
CA CYS A 95 29.97 33.24 25.54
C CYS A 95 31.12 34.21 25.18
N ARG A 96 31.95 33.89 24.19
CA ARG A 96 33.10 34.71 23.78
C ARG A 96 32.65 35.76 22.77
N ARG A 97 32.83 37.04 23.10
CA ARG A 97 32.51 38.18 22.21
C ARG A 97 33.75 38.70 21.46
N SER A 98 34.55 37.79 20.90
CA SER A 98 35.66 38.21 20.04
C SER A 98 35.13 38.48 18.63
N GLU A 99 35.75 39.44 17.94
CA GLU A 99 35.39 39.80 16.55
C GLU A 99 35.39 38.57 15.62
N THR A 100 36.40 37.70 15.76
CA THR A 100 36.49 36.45 15.01
C THR A 100 35.32 35.50 15.29
N GLN A 101 34.84 35.42 16.53
CA GLN A 101 33.71 34.56 16.89
C GLN A 101 32.42 35.11 16.28
N GLU A 102 32.18 36.40 16.39
CA GLU A 102 31.00 37.05 15.80
C GLU A 102 30.99 36.93 14.27
N GLU A 103 32.14 37.06 13.62
CA GLU A 103 32.28 36.84 12.18
C GLU A 103 31.97 35.39 11.77
N ASN A 104 32.48 34.41 12.51
CA ASN A 104 32.17 33.00 12.27
C ASN A 104 30.67 32.71 12.45
N GLU A 105 30.03 33.28 13.47
CA GLU A 105 28.58 33.16 13.70
C GLU A 105 27.78 33.79 12.56
N ARG A 106 28.16 34.99 12.10
CA ARG A 106 27.52 35.67 10.96
C ARG A 106 27.65 34.84 9.68
N ASN A 107 28.84 34.32 9.39
CA ASN A 107 29.08 33.46 8.24
C ASN A 107 28.21 32.20 8.30
N PHE A 108 28.19 31.52 9.45
CA PHE A 108 27.34 30.35 9.65
C PHE A 108 25.85 30.68 9.44
N ILE A 109 25.34 31.76 10.03
CA ILE A 109 23.94 32.19 9.87
C ILE A 109 23.62 32.48 8.40
N SER A 110 24.53 33.14 7.68
CA SER A 110 24.34 33.45 6.25
C SER A 110 24.24 32.18 5.41
N ASP A 111 25.01 31.14 5.77
CA ASP A 111 25.03 29.85 5.10
C ASP A 111 23.84 28.94 5.42
N LEU A 112 23.14 29.17 6.53
CA LEU A 112 22.03 28.31 6.95
C LEU A 112 20.90 28.25 5.93
N ASN A 113 20.64 29.33 5.20
CA ASN A 113 19.57 29.37 4.20
C ASN A 113 20.03 28.93 2.80
N ASN A 114 21.33 28.71 2.61
CA ASN A 114 21.93 28.20 1.39
C ASN A 114 21.60 26.71 1.18
N LEU A 115 21.77 26.26 -0.06
CA LEU A 115 21.52 24.88 -0.47
C LEU A 115 22.43 23.91 0.27
N PHE A 116 21.84 22.86 0.85
CA PHE A 116 22.60 21.68 1.24
C PHE A 116 22.95 20.88 -0.04
N ASP A 117 24.04 21.28 -0.69
CA ASP A 117 24.40 20.74 -2.00
C ASP A 117 25.07 19.37 -1.89
N ILE A 118 24.32 18.33 -2.26
CA ILE A 118 24.76 16.93 -2.34
C ILE A 118 24.75 16.41 -3.78
N ALA A 119 24.60 17.31 -4.77
CA ALA A 119 24.65 16.93 -6.17
C ALA A 119 26.02 16.34 -6.52
N TYR A 120 26.01 15.37 -7.43
CA TYR A 120 27.22 14.81 -8.01
C TYR A 120 28.05 15.94 -8.67
N ALA A 121 29.38 15.84 -8.64
CA ALA A 121 30.26 16.91 -9.13
C ALA A 121 29.97 17.26 -10.60
N LYS A 122 29.72 16.24 -11.44
CA LYS A 122 29.34 16.38 -12.84
C LYS A 122 27.83 16.33 -13.05
N ALA A 123 27.02 16.62 -12.03
CA ALA A 123 25.56 16.57 -12.13
C ALA A 123 25.04 17.42 -13.30
N LEU A 124 25.61 18.61 -13.50
CA LEU A 124 25.23 19.47 -14.61
C LEU A 124 25.47 18.78 -15.95
N GLU A 125 26.59 18.08 -16.15
CA GLU A 125 26.88 17.35 -17.40
C GLU A 125 25.91 16.16 -17.63
N ILE A 126 25.53 15.46 -16.56
CA ILE A 126 24.67 14.27 -16.62
C ILE A 126 23.20 14.63 -16.87
N ILE A 127 22.73 15.75 -16.32
CA ILE A 127 21.34 16.18 -16.48
C ILE A 127 21.12 16.58 -17.95
N LYS A 128 20.27 15.82 -18.64
CA LYS A 128 19.90 16.05 -20.04
C LYS A 128 18.87 17.16 -20.23
N ILE A 129 18.03 17.39 -19.23
CA ILE A 129 16.90 18.33 -19.27
C ILE A 129 17.41 19.73 -18.91
N GLU A 130 17.22 20.70 -19.79
CA GLU A 130 17.73 22.05 -19.58
C GLU A 130 17.05 22.74 -18.40
N GLU A 131 15.75 22.51 -18.21
CA GLU A 131 14.95 23.00 -17.08
C GLU A 131 15.51 22.53 -15.75
N ASN A 132 15.85 21.23 -15.62
CA ASN A 132 16.42 20.69 -14.38
C ASN A 132 17.82 21.23 -14.10
N ARG A 133 18.62 21.51 -15.15
CA ARG A 133 19.92 22.20 -15.01
C ARG A 133 19.74 23.62 -14.49
N LYS A 134 18.82 24.39 -15.10
CA LYS A 134 18.49 25.76 -14.68
C LYS A 134 17.95 25.77 -13.25
N PHE A 135 17.11 24.81 -12.89
CA PHE A 135 16.61 24.65 -11.53
C PHE A 135 17.74 24.39 -10.52
N LEU A 136 18.67 23.46 -10.80
CA LEU A 136 19.80 23.22 -9.89
C LEU A 136 20.67 24.48 -9.72
N LEU A 137 20.91 25.22 -10.81
CA LEU A 137 21.65 26.48 -10.75
C LEU A 137 20.92 27.54 -9.92
N SER A 138 19.62 27.74 -10.14
CA SER A 138 18.84 28.73 -9.38
C SER A 138 18.73 28.37 -7.89
N GLN A 139 18.73 27.07 -7.58
CA GLN A 139 18.76 26.59 -6.20
C GLN A 139 20.13 26.78 -5.53
N ARG A 140 21.24 26.87 -6.29
CA ARG A 140 22.57 27.18 -5.75
C ARG A 140 22.78 28.65 -5.42
N GLU A 141 21.99 29.54 -6.02
CA GLU A 141 22.05 30.97 -5.74
C GLU A 141 21.52 31.30 -4.32
N PRO A 142 21.97 32.42 -3.72
CA PRO A 142 21.44 32.90 -2.46
C PRO A 142 19.91 33.00 -2.47
N GLY A 143 19.26 32.47 -1.44
CA GLY A 143 17.80 32.42 -1.33
C GLY A 143 17.11 31.24 -2.03
N ARG A 144 17.87 30.35 -2.71
CA ARG A 144 17.38 29.15 -3.40
C ARG A 144 16.18 29.49 -4.30
N ARG A 145 16.44 30.20 -5.40
CA ARG A 145 15.37 30.71 -6.28
C ARG A 145 14.69 29.57 -7.04
N GLY A 146 13.37 29.67 -7.17
CA GLY A 146 12.53 28.63 -7.75
C GLY A 146 12.05 27.60 -6.72
N CYS A 147 11.10 26.79 -7.15
CA CYS A 147 10.53 25.68 -6.41
C CYS A 147 10.39 24.49 -7.37
N LEU A 148 10.35 23.28 -6.82
CA LEU A 148 9.93 22.07 -7.51
C LEU A 148 8.52 22.32 -8.05
N MET A 149 8.43 22.51 -9.35
CA MET A 149 7.17 22.45 -10.09
C MET A 149 6.90 20.98 -10.43
N GLY A 150 5.63 20.56 -10.50
CA GLY A 150 5.29 19.21 -10.97
C GLY A 150 5.98 18.89 -12.30
N ILE A 151 6.47 17.65 -12.48
CA ILE A 151 7.32 17.31 -13.63
C ILE A 151 6.60 17.45 -14.96
N ASP A 152 7.38 17.73 -16.00
CA ASP A 152 6.95 17.66 -17.39
C ASP A 152 6.41 16.24 -17.72
N MET A 153 5.09 16.13 -17.68
CA MET A 153 4.31 14.93 -17.94
C MET A 153 4.61 14.31 -19.32
N LYS A 154 5.10 15.11 -20.28
CA LYS A 154 5.50 14.60 -21.62
C LYS A 154 6.78 13.78 -21.54
N LEU A 155 7.71 14.16 -20.66
CA LEU A 155 8.97 13.47 -20.47
C LEU A 155 8.80 12.19 -19.65
N ALA A 156 8.01 12.24 -18.57
CA ALA A 156 7.65 11.05 -17.78
C ALA A 156 7.03 9.96 -18.67
N LYS A 157 6.05 10.33 -19.52
CA LYS A 157 5.44 9.43 -20.52
C LYS A 157 6.42 8.93 -21.59
N ARG A 158 7.52 9.64 -21.86
CA ARG A 158 8.57 9.18 -22.79
C ARG A 158 9.47 8.15 -22.12
N GLU A 159 9.87 8.37 -20.87
CA GLU A 159 10.70 7.43 -20.10
C GLU A 159 9.95 6.15 -19.75
N GLU A 160 8.67 6.23 -19.36
CA GLU A 160 7.83 5.04 -19.15
C GLU A 160 7.77 4.18 -20.42
N ARG A 161 7.62 4.80 -21.60
CA ARG A 161 7.70 4.10 -22.89
C ARG A 161 9.07 3.51 -23.21
N VAL A 162 10.16 4.06 -22.66
CA VAL A 162 11.50 3.50 -22.82
C VAL A 162 11.70 2.34 -21.85
N LEU A 163 11.29 2.49 -20.59
CA LEU A 163 11.35 1.45 -19.56
C LEU A 163 10.53 0.23 -19.96
N LEU A 164 9.29 0.43 -20.45
CA LEU A 164 8.44 -0.64 -20.99
C LEU A 164 9.13 -1.40 -22.12
N ARG A 165 9.83 -0.69 -23.02
CA ARG A 165 10.62 -1.32 -24.10
C ARG A 165 11.80 -2.13 -23.58
N VAL A 166 12.48 -1.64 -22.54
CA VAL A 166 13.59 -2.38 -21.89
C VAL A 166 13.08 -3.64 -21.20
N ILE A 167 12.00 -3.55 -20.43
CA ILE A 167 11.37 -4.69 -19.76
C ILE A 167 10.88 -5.71 -20.80
N GLU A 168 10.27 -5.26 -21.89
CA GLU A 168 9.84 -6.13 -22.97
C GLU A 168 11.04 -6.84 -23.63
N GLN A 169 12.15 -6.13 -23.83
CA GLN A 169 13.37 -6.71 -24.37
C GLN A 169 14.02 -7.73 -23.43
N GLU A 170 14.04 -7.47 -22.12
CA GLU A 170 14.49 -8.45 -21.12
C GLU A 170 13.59 -9.69 -21.07
N ASN A 171 12.26 -9.50 -21.13
CA ASN A 171 11.32 -10.61 -21.20
C ASN A 171 11.51 -11.45 -22.47
N ARG A 172 11.82 -10.82 -23.62
CA ARG A 172 12.17 -11.56 -24.85
C ARG A 172 13.47 -12.35 -24.68
N ARG A 173 14.48 -11.79 -24.04
CA ARG A 173 15.75 -12.47 -23.73
C ARG A 173 15.55 -13.65 -22.77
N ALA A 174 14.76 -13.48 -21.73
CA ALA A 174 14.44 -14.54 -20.77
C ALA A 174 13.69 -15.71 -21.44
N ARG A 175 12.73 -15.42 -22.32
CA ARG A 175 12.02 -16.45 -23.12
C ARG A 175 12.96 -17.19 -24.07
N ALA A 176 13.91 -16.48 -24.68
CA ALA A 176 14.92 -17.11 -25.54
C ALA A 176 15.87 -18.04 -24.73
N HIS A 177 16.28 -17.63 -23.53
CA HIS A 177 17.11 -18.45 -22.64
C HIS A 177 16.38 -19.74 -22.20
N HIS A 178 15.11 -19.62 -21.83
CA HIS A 178 14.27 -20.76 -21.46
C HIS A 178 13.99 -21.71 -22.64
N SER A 179 13.94 -21.21 -23.87
CA SER A 179 13.86 -22.03 -25.08
C SER A 179 15.14 -22.84 -25.29
N SER A 180 16.31 -22.22 -25.14
CA SER A 180 17.61 -22.88 -25.29
C SER A 180 17.90 -23.92 -24.20
N GLU A 181 17.39 -23.73 -22.98
CA GLU A 181 17.50 -24.72 -21.89
C GLU A 181 16.61 -25.95 -22.12
N ILE A 182 15.43 -25.78 -22.72
CA ILE A 182 14.56 -26.90 -23.09
C ILE A 182 15.19 -27.73 -24.22
N ASP A 183 15.77 -27.07 -25.23
CA ASP A 183 16.43 -27.76 -26.35
C ASP A 183 17.69 -28.52 -25.91
N ALA A 184 18.40 -28.05 -24.87
CA ALA A 184 19.54 -28.75 -24.29
C ALA A 184 19.13 -30.01 -23.50
N ASN A 185 17.97 -29.98 -22.82
CA ASN A 185 17.48 -31.11 -22.03
C ASN A 185 16.77 -32.21 -22.85
N PHE A 186 16.43 -31.95 -24.12
CA PHE A 186 15.82 -32.96 -24.99
C PHE A 186 16.86 -33.89 -25.66
N MET A 187 18.15 -33.55 -25.58
CA MET A 187 19.22 -34.26 -26.29
C MET A 187 19.92 -35.34 -25.44
N ASP A 188 19.63 -35.43 -24.14
CA ASP A 188 20.34 -36.34 -23.23
C ASP A 188 19.40 -37.02 -22.24
N SER A 189 18.59 -37.97 -22.70
CA SER A 189 17.91 -38.97 -21.84
C SER A 189 17.33 -40.10 -22.67
N SER A 190 18.19 -41.04 -23.06
CA SER A 190 17.80 -42.42 -23.35
C SER A 190 18.53 -43.31 -22.37
N GLU A 191 17.80 -43.89 -21.39
CA GLU A 191 17.87 -45.30 -20.99
C GLU A 191 17.07 -45.57 -19.70
N GLU A 192 16.63 -46.83 -19.62
CA GLU A 192 15.78 -47.47 -18.63
C GLU A 192 16.43 -47.61 -17.23
N SER A 193 15.62 -47.94 -16.22
CA SER A 193 15.80 -49.17 -15.39
C SER A 193 15.48 -49.00 -13.89
N SER A 194 14.57 -49.88 -13.45
CA SER A 194 14.55 -50.71 -12.22
C SER A 194 14.53 -50.11 -10.78
N GLY A 195 13.50 -50.53 -10.03
CA GLY A 195 13.64 -51.29 -8.78
C GLY A 195 13.79 -50.51 -7.46
N THR A 196 12.74 -50.48 -6.61
CA THR A 196 12.60 -51.22 -5.32
C THR A 196 13.48 -50.68 -4.17
N GLU A 197 13.06 -50.42 -2.93
CA GLU A 197 11.98 -51.00 -2.10
C GLU A 197 11.96 -50.41 -0.66
N TYR A 198 10.94 -50.82 0.14
CA TYR A 198 10.86 -50.97 1.62
C TYR A 198 10.66 -49.71 2.51
N ILE A 199 9.84 -49.67 3.59
CA ILE A 199 9.39 -50.62 4.66
C ILE A 199 7.94 -50.20 5.12
N SER A 200 6.89 -51.04 5.08
CA SER A 200 6.43 -52.16 5.95
C SER A 200 5.72 -51.77 7.26
N ASP A 201 4.49 -52.27 7.45
CA ASP A 201 4.07 -53.02 8.65
C ASP A 201 2.85 -53.93 8.35
N GLN A 202 2.90 -55.16 8.87
CA GLN A 202 2.11 -56.38 8.59
C GLN A 202 1.28 -56.82 9.85
N PRO A 203 0.63 -58.02 9.98
CA PRO A 203 -0.77 -58.28 9.58
C PRO A 203 -1.62 -59.24 10.51
N ALA A 204 -2.86 -59.54 10.07
CA ALA A 204 -3.61 -60.85 10.09
C ALA A 204 -4.44 -61.30 11.34
N PRO A 205 -5.35 -62.35 11.26
CA PRO A 205 -5.81 -63.18 10.11
C PRO A 205 -7.32 -63.59 9.98
N SER A 206 -7.65 -64.06 8.75
CA SER A 206 -8.61 -65.11 8.29
C SER A 206 -10.14 -64.89 8.42
N SER A 207 -11.00 -65.25 7.46
CA SER A 207 -11.09 -66.54 6.75
C SER A 207 -11.71 -66.48 5.33
N ASN A 208 -11.37 -67.50 4.52
CA ASN A 208 -11.75 -67.76 3.12
C ASN A 208 -13.24 -68.07 2.91
N ILE A 209 -13.78 -67.81 1.71
CA ILE A 209 -14.59 -68.76 0.90
C ILE A 209 -14.80 -68.22 -0.54
N ALA A 210 -14.49 -69.09 -1.51
CA ALA A 210 -14.98 -69.26 -2.89
C ALA A 210 -15.05 -68.05 -3.86
N GLN A 211 -14.13 -68.09 -4.81
CA GLN A 211 -14.22 -67.51 -6.15
C GLN A 211 -15.18 -68.36 -6.99
N LEU A 212 -16.24 -67.75 -7.57
CA LEU A 212 -16.79 -67.99 -8.91
C LEU A 212 -18.14 -67.26 -9.10
N SER A 213 -18.35 -66.70 -10.30
CA SER A 213 -19.45 -65.84 -10.81
C SER A 213 -19.38 -64.32 -10.55
N LEU A 214 -18.22 -63.70 -10.80
CA LEU A 214 -18.08 -62.25 -10.96
C LEU A 214 -18.24 -61.84 -12.44
N GLU A 215 -19.33 -62.21 -13.10
CA GLU A 215 -19.63 -61.73 -14.46
C GLU A 215 -21.05 -61.16 -14.63
N GLU A 216 -21.99 -61.47 -13.74
CA GLU A 216 -23.37 -60.98 -13.85
C GLU A 216 -23.61 -59.62 -13.14
N GLY A 217 -22.72 -59.21 -12.23
CA GLY A 217 -22.83 -57.94 -11.50
C GLY A 217 -22.26 -56.71 -12.23
N ILE A 218 -21.47 -56.91 -13.29
CA ILE A 218 -20.85 -55.82 -14.05
C ILE A 218 -21.86 -55.22 -15.04
N ASN A 219 -22.73 -56.04 -15.63
CA ASN A 219 -23.73 -55.56 -16.59
C ASN A 219 -24.86 -54.74 -15.93
N ALA A 220 -25.27 -55.07 -14.69
CA ALA A 220 -26.24 -54.27 -13.95
C ALA A 220 -25.70 -52.90 -13.50
N GLN A 221 -24.39 -52.78 -13.24
CA GLN A 221 -23.74 -51.49 -12.95
C GLN A 221 -23.47 -50.65 -14.20
N ILE A 222 -23.37 -51.28 -15.38
CA ILE A 222 -23.22 -50.60 -16.66
C ILE A 222 -24.58 -50.09 -17.18
N GLU A 223 -25.69 -50.81 -16.96
CA GLU A 223 -27.03 -50.30 -17.29
C GLU A 223 -27.49 -49.12 -16.40
N LEU A 224 -27.03 -49.02 -15.15
CA LEU A 224 -27.27 -47.83 -14.30
C LEU A 224 -26.42 -46.60 -14.69
N ARG A 225 -25.47 -46.74 -15.63
CA ARG A 225 -24.71 -45.64 -16.22
C ARG A 225 -25.22 -45.23 -17.61
N MET A 226 -26.47 -45.54 -17.94
CA MET A 226 -27.14 -44.94 -19.09
C MET A 226 -27.34 -43.43 -18.86
N GLY A 227 -26.35 -42.67 -19.31
CA GLY A 227 -26.46 -41.27 -19.73
C GLY A 227 -26.94 -40.29 -18.66
N ILE A 228 -26.04 -39.79 -17.79
CA ILE A 228 -26.21 -38.44 -17.25
C ILE A 228 -26.01 -37.47 -18.42
N VAL A 229 -27.05 -37.29 -19.22
CA VAL A 229 -27.11 -36.26 -20.24
C VAL A 229 -27.18 -34.94 -19.49
N ARG A 230 -26.07 -34.20 -19.47
CA ARG A 230 -26.06 -32.88 -18.84
C ARG A 230 -27.10 -32.00 -19.53
N GLY A 231 -28.08 -31.54 -18.75
CA GLY A 231 -29.07 -30.55 -19.20
C GLY A 231 -28.39 -29.37 -19.89
N ARG A 232 -28.84 -29.07 -21.11
CA ARG A 232 -28.26 -28.02 -21.98
C ARG A 232 -29.06 -26.72 -21.93
N LYS A 233 -30.28 -26.76 -21.39
CA LYS A 233 -31.17 -25.60 -21.36
C LYS A 233 -30.76 -24.65 -20.25
N CYS A 234 -30.15 -23.53 -20.62
CA CYS A 234 -29.81 -22.48 -19.67
C CYS A 234 -30.96 -21.48 -19.51
N PHE A 235 -31.39 -21.24 -18.28
CA PHE A 235 -32.37 -20.20 -17.92
C PHE A 235 -31.79 -19.19 -16.91
N LEU A 236 -30.48 -19.28 -16.62
CA LEU A 236 -29.80 -18.40 -15.68
C LEU A 236 -29.66 -17.01 -16.30
N THR A 237 -30.55 -16.10 -15.91
CA THR A 237 -30.53 -14.71 -16.39
C THR A 237 -29.76 -13.80 -15.45
N PRO A 238 -29.29 -12.62 -15.92
CA PRO A 238 -28.71 -11.58 -15.07
C PRO A 238 -29.60 -11.20 -13.88
N LYS A 239 -30.93 -11.25 -14.05
CA LYS A 239 -31.90 -10.96 -12.98
C LYS A 239 -31.84 -12.00 -11.86
N ILE A 240 -31.77 -13.29 -12.20
CA ILE A 240 -31.59 -14.36 -11.20
C ILE A 240 -30.25 -14.19 -10.48
N MET A 241 -29.17 -13.94 -11.22
CA MET A 241 -27.84 -13.74 -10.62
C MET A 241 -27.81 -12.56 -9.64
N ALA A 242 -28.44 -11.44 -10.01
CA ALA A 242 -28.56 -10.26 -9.15
C ALA A 242 -29.31 -10.56 -7.84
N VAL A 243 -30.38 -11.35 -7.89
CA VAL A 243 -31.15 -11.77 -6.70
C VAL A 243 -30.30 -12.68 -5.82
N LEU A 244 -29.64 -13.70 -6.40
CA LEU A 244 -28.77 -14.61 -5.64
C LEU A 244 -27.63 -13.87 -4.93
N ASP A 245 -27.03 -12.86 -5.58
CA ASP A 245 -25.98 -12.03 -4.98
C ASP A 245 -26.53 -11.11 -3.88
N ARG A 246 -27.69 -10.46 -4.11
CA ARG A 246 -28.31 -9.53 -3.15
C ARG A 246 -28.70 -10.20 -1.84
N PHE A 247 -29.19 -11.44 -1.90
CA PHE A 247 -29.60 -12.20 -0.72
C PHE A 247 -28.49 -13.12 -0.18
N HIS A 248 -27.25 -12.96 -0.67
CA HIS A 248 -26.09 -13.75 -0.23
C HIS A 248 -26.31 -15.27 -0.30
N ILE A 249 -27.07 -15.74 -1.29
CA ILE A 249 -27.41 -17.15 -1.44
C ILE A 249 -26.16 -17.93 -1.88
N SER A 250 -25.83 -18.99 -1.14
CA SER A 250 -24.70 -19.86 -1.46
C SER A 250 -24.93 -20.61 -2.78
N GLN A 251 -23.86 -21.04 -3.45
CA GLN A 251 -24.02 -21.81 -4.71
C GLN A 251 -24.83 -23.09 -4.52
N ARG A 252 -24.68 -23.76 -3.36
CA ARG A 252 -25.43 -24.98 -3.04
C ARG A 252 -26.90 -24.67 -2.82
N SER A 253 -27.19 -23.66 -2.01
CA SER A 253 -28.57 -23.22 -1.75
C SER A 253 -29.26 -22.76 -3.04
N ALA A 254 -28.53 -22.11 -3.95
CA ALA A 254 -29.04 -21.70 -5.24
C ALA A 254 -29.44 -22.90 -6.11
N VAL A 255 -28.67 -23.99 -6.11
CA VAL A 255 -29.04 -25.24 -6.82
C VAL A 255 -30.39 -25.75 -6.29
N PHE A 256 -30.49 -25.98 -4.98
CA PHE A 256 -31.72 -26.51 -4.37
C PHE A 256 -32.96 -25.63 -4.61
N ILE A 257 -32.82 -24.31 -4.47
CA ILE A 257 -33.92 -23.37 -4.70
C ILE A 257 -34.37 -23.43 -6.17
N LEU A 258 -33.42 -23.44 -7.10
CA LEU A 258 -33.72 -23.43 -8.53
C LEU A 258 -34.31 -24.77 -9.00
N GLU A 259 -33.85 -25.90 -8.45
CA GLU A 259 -34.41 -27.23 -8.71
C GLU A 259 -35.86 -27.33 -8.21
N ALA A 260 -36.11 -26.99 -6.94
CA ALA A 260 -37.46 -27.05 -6.37
C ALA A 260 -38.45 -26.13 -7.11
N VAL A 261 -38.00 -24.96 -7.55
CA VAL A 261 -38.83 -24.04 -8.37
C VAL A 261 -39.08 -24.63 -9.75
N ALA A 262 -38.08 -25.23 -10.39
CA ALA A 262 -38.24 -25.87 -11.70
C ALA A 262 -39.23 -27.04 -11.65
N GLU A 263 -39.11 -27.92 -10.64
CA GLU A 263 -40.05 -29.02 -10.40
C GLU A 263 -41.49 -28.51 -10.20
N SER A 264 -41.65 -27.50 -9.35
CA SER A 264 -42.97 -26.91 -9.05
C SER A 264 -43.64 -26.28 -10.28
N LEU A 265 -42.84 -25.84 -11.26
CA LEU A 265 -43.32 -25.29 -12.53
C LEU A 265 -43.53 -26.37 -13.61
N GLY A 266 -43.30 -27.65 -13.28
CA GLY A 266 -43.46 -28.77 -14.21
C GLY A 266 -42.32 -28.91 -15.22
N HIS A 267 -41.15 -28.34 -14.95
CA HIS A 267 -39.97 -28.53 -15.81
C HIS A 267 -39.17 -29.77 -15.40
N ASN A 268 -38.68 -30.52 -16.40
CA ASN A 268 -37.76 -31.63 -16.18
C ASN A 268 -36.37 -31.09 -15.78
N ILE A 269 -35.88 -31.46 -14.59
CA ILE A 269 -34.57 -31.02 -14.08
C ILE A 269 -33.43 -31.51 -14.96
N ASP A 270 -33.52 -32.73 -15.51
CA ASP A 270 -32.45 -33.34 -16.30
C ASP A 270 -32.14 -32.55 -17.59
N GLU A 271 -33.09 -31.78 -18.08
CA GLU A 271 -32.93 -30.91 -19.24
C GLU A 271 -32.25 -29.58 -18.91
N LEU A 272 -32.26 -29.17 -17.64
CA LEU A 272 -31.81 -27.85 -17.19
C LEU A 272 -30.33 -27.85 -16.81
N ALA A 273 -29.63 -26.77 -17.15
CA ALA A 273 -28.23 -26.57 -16.80
C ALA A 273 -28.08 -26.06 -15.35
N ILE A 274 -28.63 -26.78 -14.36
CA ILE A 274 -28.54 -26.44 -12.93
C ILE A 274 -27.47 -27.31 -12.28
N ASN A 275 -26.29 -26.74 -12.06
CA ASN A 275 -25.31 -27.34 -11.17
C ASN A 275 -24.41 -26.27 -10.56
N ARG A 276 -23.73 -26.63 -9.47
CA ARG A 276 -22.87 -25.72 -8.71
C ARG A 276 -21.86 -24.97 -9.58
N ASN A 277 -21.17 -25.68 -10.49
CA ASN A 277 -20.13 -25.09 -11.35
C ASN A 277 -20.74 -24.16 -12.40
N THR A 278 -21.92 -24.48 -12.92
CA THR A 278 -22.64 -23.65 -13.89
C THR A 278 -23.10 -22.36 -13.22
N ILE A 279 -23.74 -22.43 -12.05
CA ILE A 279 -24.13 -21.23 -11.29
C ILE A 279 -22.90 -20.38 -10.93
N GLN A 280 -21.79 -21.01 -10.53
CA GLN A 280 -20.55 -20.29 -10.24
C GLN A 280 -20.07 -19.51 -11.48
N ARG A 281 -19.92 -20.17 -12.64
CA ARG A 281 -19.45 -19.53 -13.87
C ARG A 281 -20.36 -18.39 -14.31
N TYR A 282 -21.69 -18.57 -14.24
CA TYR A 282 -22.66 -17.53 -14.58
C TYR A 282 -22.61 -16.35 -13.60
N ARG A 283 -22.39 -16.58 -12.29
CA ARG A 283 -22.20 -15.49 -11.32
C ARG A 283 -20.90 -14.74 -11.57
N GLU A 284 -19.81 -15.44 -11.88
CA GLU A 284 -18.54 -14.81 -12.23
C GLU A 284 -18.67 -13.93 -13.48
N ASP A 285 -19.32 -14.44 -14.53
CA ASP A 285 -19.57 -13.70 -15.77
C ASP A 285 -20.48 -12.48 -15.55
N PHE A 286 -21.57 -12.66 -14.79
CA PHE A 286 -22.47 -11.57 -14.42
C PHE A 286 -21.74 -10.46 -13.64
N ARG A 287 -20.88 -10.84 -12.67
CA ARG A 287 -20.09 -9.87 -11.89
C ARG A 287 -19.07 -9.14 -12.75
N LYS A 288 -18.39 -9.83 -13.68
CA LYS A 288 -17.49 -9.20 -14.66
C LYS A 288 -18.24 -8.19 -15.51
N THR A 289 -19.37 -8.58 -16.10
CA THR A 289 -20.21 -7.70 -16.90
C THR A 289 -20.69 -6.48 -16.10
N LYS A 290 -21.13 -6.69 -14.86
CA LYS A 290 -21.54 -5.61 -13.96
C LYS A 290 -20.38 -4.65 -13.64
N ALA A 291 -19.19 -5.18 -13.37
CA ALA A 291 -17.99 -4.38 -13.10
C ALA A 291 -17.59 -3.53 -14.33
N THR A 292 -17.64 -4.11 -15.54
CA THR A 292 -17.39 -3.38 -16.79
C THR A 292 -18.37 -2.22 -16.97
N ARG A 293 -19.68 -2.49 -16.82
CA ARG A 293 -20.72 -1.43 -16.89
C ARG A 293 -20.50 -0.32 -15.87
N ILE A 294 -20.09 -0.67 -14.66
CA ILE A 294 -19.76 0.29 -13.61
C ILE A 294 -18.59 1.19 -14.03
N LYS A 295 -17.54 0.62 -14.64
CA LYS A 295 -16.39 1.39 -15.14
C LYS A 295 -16.76 2.28 -16.31
N GLU A 296 -17.57 1.79 -17.25
CA GLU A 296 -18.05 2.56 -18.40
C GLU A 296 -18.88 3.77 -17.96
N PHE A 297 -19.86 3.55 -17.08
CA PHE A 297 -20.69 4.63 -16.53
C PHE A 297 -19.88 5.69 -15.77
N PHE A 298 -18.83 5.26 -15.07
CA PHE A 298 -17.92 6.18 -14.37
C PHE A 298 -17.10 7.03 -15.37
N LYS A 299 -16.64 6.44 -16.47
CA LYS A 299 -15.92 7.17 -17.53
C LYS A 299 -16.80 8.19 -18.26
N GLU A 300 -18.09 7.91 -18.43
CA GLU A 300 -19.04 8.87 -19.00
C GLU A 300 -19.23 10.10 -18.10
N ASN A 301 -19.10 9.92 -16.78
CA ASN A 301 -19.31 10.96 -15.76
C ASN A 301 -18.01 11.36 -15.07
N GLU A 302 -16.89 11.31 -15.81
CA GLU A 302 -15.57 11.38 -15.22
C GLU A 302 -15.35 12.72 -14.48
N PRO A 303 -14.91 12.69 -13.21
CA PRO A 303 -14.70 13.92 -12.44
C PRO A 303 -13.46 14.69 -12.93
N SER A 304 -13.43 16.00 -12.67
CA SER A 304 -12.26 16.86 -12.96
C SER A 304 -11.14 16.68 -11.93
N PHE A 305 -11.49 16.40 -10.68
CA PHE A 305 -10.58 16.10 -9.59
C PHE A 305 -11.23 15.12 -8.61
N VAL A 306 -10.42 14.36 -7.87
CA VAL A 306 -10.89 13.38 -6.89
C VAL A 306 -10.12 13.46 -5.58
N TYR A 307 -10.79 13.12 -4.48
CA TYR A 307 -10.22 12.85 -3.17
C TYR A 307 -10.02 11.34 -3.07
N VAL A 308 -8.81 10.87 -2.81
CA VAL A 308 -8.51 9.44 -2.70
C VAL A 308 -8.47 9.07 -1.22
N HIS A 309 -9.23 8.05 -0.86
CA HIS A 309 -9.33 7.53 0.49
C HIS A 309 -8.92 6.06 0.52
N TRP A 310 -8.11 5.67 1.50
CA TRP A 310 -7.81 4.26 1.76
C TRP A 310 -7.65 3.98 3.26
N ASP A 311 -8.03 2.78 3.66
CA ASP A 311 -7.91 2.28 5.03
C ASP A 311 -7.75 0.76 4.99
N SER A 312 -6.77 0.18 5.69
CA SER A 312 -6.53 -1.25 5.60
C SER A 312 -7.36 -2.04 6.62
N LYS A 313 -7.80 -3.25 6.24
CA LYS A 313 -8.57 -4.14 7.11
C LYS A 313 -8.08 -5.58 6.98
N LEU A 314 -7.86 -6.25 8.11
CA LEU A 314 -7.63 -7.70 8.14
C LEU A 314 -8.95 -8.43 7.93
N LEU A 315 -9.07 -9.16 6.81
CA LEU A 315 -10.24 -9.97 6.48
C LEU A 315 -9.85 -11.46 6.35
N PRO A 316 -10.76 -12.40 6.65
CA PRO A 316 -10.50 -13.83 6.43
C PRO A 316 -10.09 -14.10 4.97
N ALA A 317 -9.05 -14.90 4.79
CA ALA A 317 -8.60 -15.32 3.46
C ALA A 317 -9.63 -16.27 2.84
N LEU A 318 -9.81 -16.16 1.52
CA LEU A 318 -10.83 -16.94 0.80
C LEU A 318 -10.55 -18.46 0.77
N ASN A 319 -9.28 -18.87 0.91
CA ASN A 319 -8.83 -20.23 0.57
C ASN A 319 -8.28 -21.03 1.77
N VAL A 320 -8.04 -20.39 2.92
CA VAL A 320 -7.43 -21.04 4.09
C VAL A 320 -8.19 -20.61 5.33
N ARG A 321 -8.77 -21.59 6.03
CA ARG A 321 -9.45 -21.37 7.31
C ARG A 321 -8.42 -20.80 8.30
N ASP A 322 -8.80 -19.77 9.04
CA ASP A 322 -7.98 -19.07 10.06
C ASP A 322 -6.80 -18.21 9.55
N LEU A 323 -6.54 -18.17 8.25
CA LEU A 323 -5.60 -17.19 7.69
C LEU A 323 -6.32 -15.86 7.48
N LYS A 324 -5.82 -14.79 8.11
CA LYS A 324 -6.24 -13.42 7.80
C LYS A 324 -5.35 -12.86 6.70
N SER A 325 -5.94 -12.06 5.84
CA SER A 325 -5.24 -11.37 4.77
C SER A 325 -5.65 -9.91 4.77
N GLU A 326 -4.66 -9.03 4.66
CA GLU A 326 -4.91 -7.61 4.64
C GLU A 326 -5.55 -7.21 3.31
N ARG A 327 -6.57 -6.36 3.41
CA ARG A 327 -7.31 -5.81 2.29
C ARG A 327 -7.30 -4.30 2.39
N LEU A 328 -7.02 -3.65 1.27
CA LEU A 328 -7.01 -2.21 1.13
C LEU A 328 -8.19 -1.78 0.25
N PRO A 329 -9.35 -1.47 0.85
CA PRO A 329 -10.39 -0.73 0.17
C PRO A 329 -9.88 0.67 -0.22
N ILE A 330 -10.12 1.04 -1.47
CA ILE A 330 -9.74 2.31 -2.06
C ILE A 330 -11.00 2.96 -2.61
N PHE A 331 -11.32 4.14 -2.08
CA PHE A 331 -12.47 4.93 -2.48
C PHE A 331 -12.01 6.26 -3.07
N VAL A 332 -12.84 6.82 -3.92
CA VAL A 332 -12.74 8.22 -4.31
C VAL A 332 -14.00 8.96 -3.98
N THR A 333 -13.84 10.19 -3.53
CA THR A 333 -14.94 11.13 -3.37
C THR A 333 -14.85 12.17 -4.47
N TYR A 334 -15.97 12.48 -5.12
CA TYR A 334 -16.09 13.53 -6.14
C TYR A 334 -17.52 14.05 -6.18
N LYS A 335 -17.73 15.37 -6.33
CA LYS A 335 -19.08 15.97 -6.42
C LYS A 335 -20.05 15.48 -5.32
N ASP A 336 -19.55 15.32 -4.09
CA ASP A 336 -20.28 14.77 -2.93
C ASP A 336 -20.78 13.32 -3.09
N GLU A 337 -20.28 12.58 -4.08
CA GLU A 337 -20.48 11.15 -4.25
C GLU A 337 -19.24 10.36 -3.83
N GLU A 338 -19.45 9.18 -3.25
CA GLU A 338 -18.39 8.23 -2.93
C GLU A 338 -18.43 7.03 -3.88
N LYS A 339 -17.26 6.64 -4.37
CA LYS A 339 -17.09 5.49 -5.26
C LYS A 339 -15.99 4.57 -4.78
N LEU A 340 -16.36 3.32 -4.49
CA LEU A 340 -15.39 2.25 -4.30
C LEU A 340 -14.74 1.91 -5.65
N LEU A 341 -13.41 2.05 -5.73
CA LEU A 341 -12.63 1.69 -6.91
C LEU A 341 -12.19 0.23 -6.87
N GLY A 342 -11.85 -0.28 -5.68
CA GLY A 342 -11.37 -1.63 -5.51
C GLY A 342 -11.09 -1.99 -4.05
N VAL A 343 -10.97 -3.29 -3.80
CA VAL A 343 -10.56 -3.85 -2.50
C VAL A 343 -9.42 -4.81 -2.76
N SER A 344 -8.20 -4.29 -2.76
CA SER A 344 -7.01 -5.03 -3.16
C SER A 344 -6.45 -5.84 -1.99
N LYS A 345 -5.89 -7.02 -2.27
CA LYS A 345 -5.11 -7.79 -1.29
C LYS A 345 -3.72 -7.20 -1.20
N LEU A 346 -3.25 -6.94 0.01
CA LEU A 346 -1.86 -6.54 0.25
C LEU A 346 -1.03 -7.78 0.59
N GLU A 347 0.22 -7.79 0.12
CA GLU A 347 1.22 -8.79 0.53
C GLU A 347 1.80 -8.45 1.91
N ASN A 348 1.95 -7.16 2.20
CA ASN A 348 2.42 -6.63 3.48
C ASN A 348 1.82 -5.23 3.74
N SER A 349 1.90 -4.76 4.98
CA SER A 349 1.34 -3.48 5.42
C SER A 349 2.24 -2.26 5.17
N SER A 350 3.35 -2.42 4.43
CA SER A 350 4.30 -1.32 4.22
C SER A 350 3.70 -0.18 3.41
N GLY A 351 4.16 1.05 3.66
CA GLY A 351 3.71 2.22 2.92
C GLY A 351 3.94 2.12 1.41
N LYS A 352 5.03 1.48 0.99
CA LYS A 352 5.33 1.24 -0.43
C LYS A 352 4.28 0.35 -1.09
N GLU A 353 3.92 -0.74 -0.43
CA GLU A 353 2.93 -1.70 -0.96
C GLU A 353 1.54 -1.07 -1.03
N GLN A 354 1.16 -0.31 0.00
CA GLN A 354 -0.08 0.46 0.01
C GLN A 354 -0.11 1.49 -1.12
N ALA A 355 0.95 2.29 -1.28
CA ALA A 355 1.05 3.29 -2.34
C ALA A 355 0.99 2.66 -3.73
N MET A 356 1.74 1.59 -3.97
CA MET A 356 1.73 0.88 -5.25
C MET A 356 0.34 0.35 -5.59
N THR A 357 -0.35 -0.21 -4.59
CA THR A 357 -1.71 -0.72 -4.73
C THR A 357 -2.71 0.40 -5.06
N VAL A 358 -2.66 1.51 -4.31
CA VAL A 358 -3.49 2.70 -4.58
C VAL A 358 -3.23 3.24 -5.98
N TRP A 359 -1.96 3.39 -6.36
CA TRP A 359 -1.56 3.91 -7.66
C TRP A 359 -2.04 3.04 -8.81
N ASN A 360 -1.87 1.71 -8.72
CA ASN A 360 -2.35 0.77 -9.74
C ASN A 360 -3.87 0.83 -9.93
N VAL A 361 -4.63 1.01 -8.83
CA VAL A 361 -6.08 1.20 -8.91
C VAL A 361 -6.41 2.55 -9.57
N LEU A 362 -5.70 3.62 -9.25
CA LEU A 362 -5.90 4.91 -9.92
C LEU A 362 -5.59 4.81 -11.43
N LYS A 363 -4.53 4.08 -11.84
CA LYS A 363 -4.21 3.81 -13.25
C LYS A 363 -5.34 3.09 -13.96
N ASP A 364 -5.84 2.00 -13.36
CA ASP A 364 -6.90 1.16 -13.92
C ASP A 364 -8.22 1.94 -14.14
N TRP A 365 -8.43 2.98 -13.33
CA TRP A 365 -9.59 3.87 -13.44
C TRP A 365 -9.31 5.17 -14.21
N GLY A 366 -8.07 5.43 -14.66
CA GLY A 366 -7.70 6.64 -15.42
C GLY A 366 -7.62 7.93 -14.58
N LEU A 367 -7.39 7.82 -13.26
CA LEU A 367 -7.49 8.93 -12.30
C LEU A 367 -6.13 9.52 -11.87
N GLU A 368 -5.02 9.07 -12.45
CA GLU A 368 -3.63 9.48 -12.10
C GLU A 368 -3.47 11.01 -12.04
N ASP A 369 -3.88 11.70 -13.11
CA ASP A 369 -3.75 13.15 -13.27
C ASP A 369 -4.82 13.93 -12.47
N LYS A 370 -5.82 13.24 -11.90
CA LYS A 370 -6.99 13.82 -11.24
C LYS A 370 -6.99 13.69 -9.73
N ALA A 371 -6.22 12.77 -9.18
CA ALA A 371 -6.02 12.64 -7.74
C ALA A 371 -5.28 13.86 -7.18
N GLN A 372 -5.94 14.71 -6.41
CA GLN A 372 -5.30 15.91 -5.84
C GLN A 372 -5.14 15.81 -4.33
N ILE A 373 -6.07 15.12 -3.68
CA ILE A 373 -6.18 15.07 -2.23
C ILE A 373 -6.11 13.61 -1.79
N LEU A 374 -5.29 13.34 -0.79
CA LEU A 374 -5.09 12.03 -0.19
C LEU A 374 -5.64 12.03 1.23
N CYS A 375 -6.35 10.98 1.62
CA CYS A 375 -6.90 10.81 2.95
C CYS A 375 -6.71 9.38 3.45
N SER A 376 -6.02 9.24 4.57
CA SER A 376 -5.73 7.97 5.21
C SER A 376 -5.59 8.16 6.72
N ASP A 377 -5.51 7.07 7.47
CA ASP A 377 -5.07 7.14 8.87
C ASP A 377 -3.65 7.75 9.00
N THR A 378 -3.27 8.11 10.22
CA THR A 378 -1.98 8.76 10.50
C THR A 378 -0.90 7.75 10.89
N THR A 379 -1.05 6.49 10.51
CA THR A 379 -0.05 5.46 10.82
C THR A 379 1.25 5.72 10.09
N SER A 380 2.37 5.21 10.62
CA SER A 380 3.70 5.41 10.04
C SER A 380 3.87 4.81 8.65
N SER A 381 3.10 3.77 8.32
CA SER A 381 3.05 3.22 6.96
C SER A 381 2.45 4.21 5.96
N ASN A 382 1.52 5.08 6.38
CA ASN A 382 0.95 6.10 5.52
C ASN A 382 1.74 7.41 5.55
N THR A 383 2.05 7.92 6.74
CA THR A 383 2.62 9.26 6.97
C THR A 383 4.13 9.30 7.17
N GLY A 384 4.82 8.15 7.13
CA GLY A 384 6.26 8.09 7.35
C GLY A 384 7.05 8.94 6.35
N ARG A 385 7.89 9.87 6.85
CA ARG A 385 8.64 10.83 6.01
C ARG A 385 9.45 10.20 4.86
N ILE A 386 9.99 8.98 5.03
CA ILE A 386 10.81 8.29 4.01
C ILE A 386 10.06 7.16 3.31
N LYS A 387 9.37 6.30 4.07
CA LYS A 387 8.73 5.07 3.57
C LYS A 387 7.20 5.09 3.64
N GLY A 388 6.62 6.27 3.85
CA GLY A 388 5.17 6.46 3.93
C GLY A 388 4.52 6.33 2.56
N ALA A 389 3.29 5.82 2.54
CA ALA A 389 2.50 5.69 1.32
C ALA A 389 2.31 7.03 0.61
N ILE A 390 2.11 8.12 1.37
CA ILE A 390 1.94 9.47 0.82
C ILE A 390 3.20 9.91 0.07
N THR A 391 4.38 9.73 0.67
CA THR A 391 5.67 10.04 0.03
C THR A 391 5.85 9.31 -1.29
N PHE A 392 5.48 8.03 -1.35
CA PHE A 392 5.54 7.25 -2.59
C PHE A 392 4.48 7.68 -3.61
N LEU A 393 3.26 8.01 -3.18
CA LEU A 393 2.20 8.48 -4.09
C LEU A 393 2.56 9.81 -4.75
N GLU A 394 3.15 10.76 -4.02
CA GLU A 394 3.67 11.99 -4.61
C GLU A 394 4.82 11.74 -5.59
N LEU A 395 5.68 10.76 -5.30
CA LEU A 395 6.75 10.35 -6.21
C LEU A 395 6.18 9.71 -7.49
N TYR A 396 5.13 8.89 -7.38
CA TYR A 396 4.51 8.24 -8.53
C TYR A 396 3.69 9.20 -9.39
N ALA A 397 2.93 10.09 -8.74
CA ALA A 397 2.14 11.13 -9.41
C ALA A 397 3.01 12.28 -9.93
N ASP A 398 4.24 12.37 -9.43
CA ASP A 398 5.20 13.39 -9.76
C ASP A 398 4.67 14.83 -9.56
N ARG A 399 4.05 15.02 -8.41
CA ARG A 399 3.54 16.30 -7.94
C ARG A 399 3.29 16.24 -6.44
N GLU A 400 3.29 17.40 -5.81
CA GLU A 400 2.79 17.52 -4.45
C GLU A 400 1.28 17.26 -4.43
N MET A 401 0.83 16.52 -3.40
CA MET A 401 -0.57 16.21 -3.18
C MET A 401 -0.97 16.71 -1.79
N ILE A 402 -2.20 17.16 -1.64
CA ILE A 402 -2.69 17.64 -0.35
C ILE A 402 -3.10 16.43 0.48
N TYR A 403 -2.49 16.25 1.64
CA TYR A 403 -2.87 15.21 2.58
C TYR A 403 -3.82 15.75 3.66
N PHE A 404 -4.95 15.08 3.83
CA PHE A 404 -5.82 15.26 4.99
C PHE A 404 -5.79 14.01 5.88
N PRO A 405 -5.36 14.14 7.14
CA PRO A 405 -5.42 13.02 8.07
C PRO A 405 -6.87 12.64 8.37
N CYS A 406 -7.13 11.33 8.46
CA CYS A 406 -8.45 10.81 8.78
C CYS A 406 -8.94 11.34 10.14
N ARG A 407 -10.03 12.12 10.12
CA ARG A 407 -10.63 12.69 11.34
C ARG A 407 -11.08 11.61 12.32
N HIS A 408 -11.61 10.49 11.82
CA HIS A 408 -12.02 9.38 12.68
C HIS A 408 -10.84 8.82 13.47
N HIS A 409 -9.70 8.63 12.81
CA HIS A 409 -8.48 8.15 13.46
C HIS A 409 -7.93 9.18 14.46
N ILE A 410 -7.97 10.48 14.14
CA ILE A 410 -7.58 11.54 15.10
C ILE A 410 -8.45 11.47 16.37
N TYR A 411 -9.76 11.36 16.23
CA TYR A 411 -10.66 11.26 17.38
C TYR A 411 -10.39 9.99 18.19
N GLU A 412 -10.13 8.85 17.54
CA GLU A 412 -9.74 7.62 18.21
C GLU A 412 -8.47 7.81 19.06
N LEU A 413 -7.45 8.48 18.52
CA LEU A 413 -6.21 8.77 19.24
C LEU A 413 -6.43 9.70 20.45
N VAL A 414 -7.24 10.75 20.29
CA VAL A 414 -7.57 11.67 21.39
C VAL A 414 -8.31 10.93 22.50
N LEU A 415 -9.33 10.14 22.14
CA LEU A 415 -10.08 9.34 23.11
C LEU A 415 -9.18 8.33 23.81
N ARG A 416 -8.33 7.62 23.06
CA ARG A 416 -7.36 6.67 23.61
C ARG A 416 -6.46 7.33 24.65
N ASN A 417 -5.88 8.50 24.34
CA ASN A 417 -5.01 9.22 25.27
C ASN A 417 -5.74 9.65 26.55
N VAL A 418 -6.98 10.14 26.43
CA VAL A 418 -7.81 10.48 27.60
C VAL A 418 -8.06 9.24 28.44
N PHE A 419 -8.41 8.11 27.81
CA PHE A 419 -8.62 6.85 28.52
C PHE A 419 -7.36 6.34 29.23
N GLU A 420 -6.21 6.35 28.56
CA GLU A 420 -4.93 5.94 29.15
C GLU A 420 -4.55 6.82 30.35
N TYR A 421 -4.81 8.12 30.27
CA TYR A 421 -4.54 9.07 31.35
C TYR A 421 -5.49 8.90 32.54
N GLU A 422 -6.80 8.81 32.30
CA GLU A 422 -7.81 8.79 33.36
C GLU A 422 -7.93 7.42 34.03
N LEU A 423 -7.75 6.32 33.29
CA LEU A 423 -7.97 4.98 33.82
C LEU A 423 -6.69 4.27 34.27
N ASN A 424 -5.49 4.83 34.03
CA ASN A 424 -4.18 4.24 34.38
C ASN A 424 -3.95 2.78 33.93
N GLU A 425 -4.86 2.20 33.14
CA GLU A 425 -4.78 0.84 32.62
C GLU A 425 -4.64 0.89 31.10
N VAL A 426 -3.42 0.61 30.62
CA VAL A 426 -3.15 0.34 29.20
C VAL A 426 -3.72 -1.03 28.88
N THR A 427 -5.02 -1.11 28.63
CA THR A 427 -5.64 -2.36 28.20
C THR A 427 -5.42 -2.52 26.71
N SER A 428 -4.43 -3.34 26.35
CA SER A 428 -4.18 -3.82 24.98
C SER A 428 -5.24 -4.80 24.46
N SER A 429 -6.28 -5.05 25.26
CA SER A 429 -7.42 -5.92 24.92
C SER A 429 -8.62 -5.08 24.47
N PRO A 430 -9.30 -5.43 23.36
CA PRO A 430 -10.57 -4.81 22.97
C PRO A 430 -11.69 -5.02 23.99
N ASP A 431 -11.48 -5.90 24.98
CA ASP A 431 -12.42 -6.24 26.04
C ASP A 431 -11.96 -5.67 27.39
N VAL A 432 -12.02 -4.34 27.55
CA VAL A 432 -11.86 -3.72 28.87
C VAL A 432 -13.08 -4.11 29.72
N ALA A 433 -12.84 -4.76 30.87
CA ALA A 433 -13.91 -5.22 31.76
C ALA A 433 -14.86 -4.09 32.19
N PHE A 434 -14.33 -2.86 32.29
CA PHE A 434 -15.11 -1.65 32.51
C PHE A 434 -16.18 -1.42 31.43
N PHE A 435 -15.81 -1.46 30.15
CA PHE A 435 -16.76 -1.27 29.04
C PHE A 435 -17.72 -2.45 28.88
N LYS A 436 -17.30 -3.68 29.17
CA LYS A 436 -18.25 -4.82 29.22
C LYS A 436 -19.34 -4.58 30.25
N LYS A 437 -18.98 -4.18 31.47
CA LYS A 437 -19.94 -3.84 32.53
C LYS A 437 -20.84 -2.68 32.15
N ILE A 438 -20.32 -1.63 31.49
CA ILE A 438 -21.13 -0.51 31.00
C ILE A 438 -22.08 -0.98 29.90
N ARG A 439 -21.60 -1.74 28.90
CA ARG A 439 -22.42 -2.26 27.79
C ARG A 439 -23.56 -3.14 28.31
N GLU A 440 -23.27 -4.02 29.28
CA GLU A 440 -24.27 -4.88 29.91
C GLU A 440 -25.30 -4.08 30.72
N LYS A 441 -24.88 -3.01 31.38
CA LYS A 441 -25.76 -2.13 32.17
C LYS A 441 -26.37 -0.97 31.39
N TRP A 442 -26.04 -0.81 30.10
CA TRP A 442 -26.41 0.34 29.28
C TRP A 442 -27.93 0.54 29.18
N ASN A 443 -28.67 -0.56 29.11
CA ASN A 443 -30.14 -0.54 29.06
C ASN A 443 -30.79 -0.20 30.41
N ASN A 444 -30.04 -0.32 31.51
CA ASN A 444 -30.50 -0.07 32.88
C ASN A 444 -30.06 1.29 33.42
N LEU A 445 -29.27 2.06 32.66
CA LEU A 445 -28.91 3.43 33.00
C LEU A 445 -30.11 4.35 32.72
N GLU A 446 -30.47 5.20 33.69
CA GLU A 446 -31.50 6.22 33.49
C GLU A 446 -31.02 7.25 32.47
N LYS A 447 -31.48 7.09 31.22
CA LYS A 447 -31.09 7.92 30.07
C LYS A 447 -31.53 9.39 30.18
N LYS A 448 -32.33 9.74 31.19
CA LYS A 448 -32.78 11.13 31.45
C LYS A 448 -31.70 12.03 32.05
N ILE A 449 -30.63 11.49 32.63
CA ILE A 449 -29.62 12.32 33.33
C ILE A 449 -28.45 12.72 32.40
N TYR A 450 -28.21 11.99 31.31
CA TYR A 450 -27.04 12.20 30.43
C TYR A 450 -27.35 12.86 29.07
N GLY A 451 -28.56 13.39 28.89
CA GLY A 451 -28.99 14.05 27.66
C GLY A 451 -28.64 15.54 27.62
N ARG A 452 -27.34 15.88 27.58
CA ARG A 452 -26.80 17.16 27.06
C ARG A 452 -25.27 17.11 27.08
N ILE A 453 -24.68 16.41 26.10
CA ILE A 453 -23.38 16.77 25.51
C ILE A 453 -23.53 16.62 24.01
#